data_AF-A0A0J8TZT1-F1
#
_entry.id   AF-A0A0J8TZT1-F1
#
_cell.length_a   1.000
_cell.length_b   1.000
_cell.length_c   1.000
_cell.angle_alpha   90.00
_cell.angle_beta   90.00
_cell.angle_gamma   90.00
#
_symmetry.space_group_name_H-M   'P 1'
#
loop_
_entity.id
_entity.type
_entity.pdbx_description
1 polymer ?
#
loop_
_entity_poly.entity_id
_entity_poly.type
_entity_poly.pdbx_seq_one_letter_code
_entity_poly.pdbx_strand_id
1 'polypeptide(L)' 'MFDRARGVLIDGDGIVLAPLSQVQLARRMQLGSSSPKLVAVTPSGDRILKRGNPFNGGIGNLDEVLTAAVYGR' A
#
# COMPACT_ATOMS: atom_id res chain seq x y z
N MET A 1 2.14 7.93 4.39
CA MET A 1 1.05 8.80 3.89
C MET A 1 1.27 9.12 2.41
N PHE A 2 0.20 9.10 1.61
CA PHE A 2 0.24 9.50 0.20
C PHE A 2 0.05 11.01 0.11
N ASP A 3 1.13 11.76 -0.07
CA ASP A 3 1.06 13.20 -0.32
C ASP A 3 0.87 13.43 -1.82
N ARG A 4 -0.39 13.59 -2.22
CA ARG A 4 -0.77 13.78 -3.64
C ARG A 4 -0.38 15.17 -4.16
N ALA A 5 -0.32 16.18 -3.29
CA ALA A 5 0.06 17.53 -3.69
C ALA A 5 1.54 17.59 -4.05
N ARG A 6 2.39 16.90 -3.28
CA ARG A 6 3.83 16.78 -3.54
C ARG A 6 4.20 15.60 -4.44
N GLY A 7 3.27 14.70 -4.72
CA GLY A 7 3.50 13.52 -5.55
C GLY A 7 4.44 12.49 -4.90
N VAL A 8 4.45 12.37 -3.57
CA VAL A 8 5.36 11.46 -2.84
C VAL A 8 4.64 10.58 -1.81
N LEU A 9 5.20 9.40 -1.56
CA LEU A 9 4.90 8.59 -0.38
C LEU A 9 5.88 8.99 0.73
N ILE A 10 5.35 9.36 1.89
CA ILE A 10 6.13 9.67 3.10
C ILE A 10 5.85 8.64 4.20
N ASP A 11 6.80 8.40 5.11
CA ASP A 11 6.56 7.59 6.31
C ASP A 11 5.93 8.41 7.46
N GLY A 12 5.89 7.83 8.67
CA GLY A 12 5.33 8.48 9.86
C GLY A 12 6.17 9.64 10.39
N ASP A 13 7.46 9.68 10.06
CA ASP A 13 8.40 10.72 10.46
C ASP A 13 8.53 11.82 9.38
N GLY A 14 7.78 11.69 8.28
CA GLY A 14 7.77 12.64 7.17
C GLY A 14 8.90 12.43 6.16
N ILE A 15 9.66 11.33 6.26
CA ILE A 15 10.72 11.00 5.30
C ILE A 15 10.10 10.54 3.99
N VAL A 16 10.60 11.08 2.88
CA VAL A 16 10.19 10.68 1.54
C VAL A 16 10.72 9.29 1.23
N LEU A 17 9.80 8.35 0.99
CA LEU A 17 10.11 6.96 0.66
C LEU A 17 10.24 6.72 -0.84
N ALA A 18 9.38 7.35 -1.65
CA ALA A 18 9.38 7.26 -3.11
C ALA A 18 8.43 8.28 -3.77
N PRO A 19 8.64 8.65 -5.05
CA PRO A 19 7.64 9.34 -5.87
C PRO A 19 6.40 8.45 -6.09
N LEU A 20 5.19 9.02 -6.05
CA LEU A 20 3.93 8.26 -6.24
C LEU A 20 3.84 7.58 -7.61
N SER A 21 4.49 8.14 -8.64
CA SER A 21 4.58 7.54 -9.98
C SER A 21 5.34 6.22 -10.01
N GLN A 22 6.14 5.93 -8.98
CA GLN A 22 6.89 4.69 -8.80
C GLN A 22 6.32 3.82 -7.68
N VAL A 23 5.19 4.22 -7.09
CA VAL A 23 4.50 3.44 -6.08
C VAL A 23 3.36 2.67 -6.76
N GLN A 24 3.26 1.38 -6.46
CA GLN A 24 2.11 0.56 -6.84
C GLN A 24 1.46 -0.01 -5.58
N LEU A 25 0.13 0.00 -5.52
CA LEU A 25 -0.61 -0.69 -4.47
C LEU A 25 -0.92 -2.12 -4.92
N ALA A 26 -0.62 -3.08 -4.06
CA ALA A 26 -0.79 -4.48 -4.39
C ALA A 26 -1.15 -5.31 -3.17
N ARG A 27 -1.85 -6.41 -3.44
CA ARG A 27 -2.05 -7.50 -2.48
C ARG A 27 -0.90 -8.50 -2.60
N ARG A 28 -0.30 -8.88 -1.48
CA ARG A 28 0.74 -9.93 -1.42
C ARG A 28 0.44 -10.94 -0.34
N MET A 29 0.66 -12.21 -0.63
CA MET A 29 0.57 -13.27 0.38
C MET A 29 1.66 -13.09 1.44
N GLN A 30 1.37 -13.56 2.66
CA GLN A 30 2.31 -13.51 3.78
C GLN A 30 2.50 -14.93 4.32
N LEU A 31 3.74 -15.27 4.68
CA LEU A 31 4.05 -16.58 5.23
C LEU A 31 3.28 -16.81 6.55
N GLY A 32 2.68 -17.98 6.70
CA GLY A 32 1.89 -18.33 7.90
C GLY A 32 0.47 -17.76 7.94
N SER A 33 -0.04 -17.20 6.83
CA SER A 33 -1.44 -16.74 6.74
C SER A 33 -2.05 -17.04 5.38
N SER A 34 -3.33 -17.40 5.38
CA SER A 34 -4.15 -17.52 4.18
C SER A 34 -4.73 -16.18 3.70
N SER A 35 -4.51 -15.08 4.44
CA SER A 35 -4.97 -13.74 4.05
C SER A 35 -3.83 -12.88 3.50
N PRO A 36 -4.03 -12.19 2.36
CA PRO A 36 -3.03 -11.27 1.83
C PRO A 36 -2.88 -10.02 2.70
N LYS A 37 -1.71 -9.39 2.62
CA LYS A 37 -1.45 -8.03 3.10
C LYS A 37 -1.53 -7.03 1.96
N LEU A 38 -1.90 -5.80 2.28
CA LEU A 38 -1.81 -4.66 1.39
C LEU A 38 -0.41 -4.03 1.54
N VAL A 39 0.27 -3.81 0.42
CA VAL A 39 1.57 -3.15 0.37
C VAL A 39 1.56 -1.99 -0.62
N ALA A 40 2.37 -0.97 -0.31
CA ALA A 40 2.93 -0.05 -1.29
C ALA A 40 4.26 -0.64 -1.79
N VAL A 41 4.31 -1.06 -3.04
CA VAL A 41 5.54 -1.48 -3.71
C VAL A 41 6.30 -0.22 -4.10
N THR A 42 7.52 -0.07 -3.62
CA THR A 42 8.40 1.05 -3.97
C THR A 42 9.73 0.54 -4.52
N PRO A 43 10.57 1.38 -5.15
CA PRO A 43 11.91 0.97 -5.60
C PRO A 43 12.83 0.48 -4.46
N SER A 44 12.60 0.93 -3.22
CA SER A 44 13.35 0.51 -2.04
C SER A 44 12.76 -0.71 -1.33
N GLY A 45 11.69 -1.29 -1.89
CA GLY A 45 11.03 -2.48 -1.38
C GLY A 45 9.60 -2.23 -0.89
N ASP A 46 8.93 -3.31 -0.50
CA ASP A 46 7.54 -3.23 -0.08
C ASP A 46 7.38 -2.55 1.28
N ARG A 47 6.42 -1.62 1.36
CA ARG A 47 5.94 -1.03 2.62
C ARG A 47 4.57 -1.59 2.94
N ILE A 48 4.45 -2.27 4.09
CA ILE A 48 3.19 -2.85 4.53
C ILE A 48 2.26 -1.74 5.02
N LEU A 49 1.09 -1.61 4.39
CA LEU A 49 0.08 -0.63 4.78
C LEU A 49 -0.94 -1.24 5.75
N LYS A 50 -1.36 -2.48 5.46
CA LYS A 50 -2.29 -3.24 6.30
C LYS A 50 -2.05 -4.73 6.13
N ARG A 51 -1.99 -5.47 7.23
CA ARG A 51 -2.01 -6.95 7.17
C ARG A 51 -3.46 -7.42 7.14
N GLY A 52 -3.78 -8.30 6.21
CA GLY A 52 -5.05 -9.03 6.27
C GLY A 52 -5.02 -10.03 7.40
N ASN A 53 -6.21 -10.35 7.92
CA ASN A 53 -6.42 -11.37 8.93
C ASN A 53 -7.59 -12.27 8.48
N PRO A 54 -7.42 -13.59 8.51
CA PRO A 54 -8.42 -14.54 8.00
C PRO A 54 -9.71 -14.56 8.83
N PHE A 55 -9.68 -14.07 10.07
CA PHE A 55 -10.82 -14.10 11.00
C PHE A 55 -11.65 -12.81 10.99
N ASN A 56 -11.23 -11.77 10.26
CA ASN A 56 -11.93 -10.47 10.23
C ASN A 56 -12.24 -9.97 8.82
N GLY A 57 -12.27 -10.87 7.83
CA GLY A 57 -12.61 -10.53 6.44
C GLY A 57 -11.44 -10.06 5.57
N GLY A 58 -10.21 -10.05 6.08
CA GLY A 58 -9.01 -9.75 5.28
C GLY A 58 -8.90 -8.28 4.87
N ILE A 59 -8.57 -8.03 3.59
CA ILE A 59 -8.39 -6.68 3.02
C ILE A 59 -9.28 -6.40 1.80
N GLY A 60 -10.11 -7.35 1.38
CA GLY A 60 -10.98 -7.19 0.20
C GLY A 60 -10.23 -6.72 -1.05
N ASN A 61 -10.78 -5.68 -1.69
CA ASN A 61 -10.23 -4.98 -2.86
C ASN A 61 -9.59 -3.62 -2.51
N LEU A 62 -9.05 -3.47 -1.29
CA LEU A 62 -8.46 -2.20 -0.84
C LEU A 62 -7.33 -1.68 -1.75
N ASP A 63 -6.61 -2.56 -2.45
CA ASP A 63 -5.62 -2.19 -3.46
C ASP A 63 -6.24 -1.39 -4.60
N GLU A 64 -7.38 -1.84 -5.13
CA GLU A 64 -8.10 -1.16 -6.21
C GLU A 64 -8.66 0.18 -5.74
N VAL A 65 -9.37 0.20 -4.61
CA VAL A 65 -10.00 1.42 -4.06
C VAL A 65 -8.97 2.48 -3.74
N LEU A 66 -7.84 2.10 -3.13
CA LEU A 66 -6.77 3.05 -2.84
C LEU A 66 -6.03 3.48 -4.10
N THR A 67 -5.90 2.61 -5.11
CA THR A 67 -5.32 3.01 -6.39
C THR A 67 -6.18 4.07 -7.05
N ALA A 68 -7.50 3.87 -7.09
CA ALA A 68 -8.46 4.86 -7.57
C ALA A 68 -8.35 6.19 -6.78
N ALA A 69 -8.33 6.12 -5.44
CA ALA A 69 -8.25 7.30 -4.59
C ALA A 69 -6.92 8.08 -4.72
N VAL A 70 -5.80 7.38 -4.90
CA VAL A 70 -4.47 8.00 -5.00
C VAL A 70 -4.22 8.56 -6.39
N TYR A 71 -4.61 7.83 -7.44
CA TYR A 71 -4.24 8.12 -8.83
C TYR A 71 -5.38 8.66 -9.70
N GLY A 72 -6.62 8.72 -9.18
CA GLY A 72 -7.78 9.23 -9.91
C GLY A 72 -8.21 8.34 -11.08
N ARG A 73 -8.07 7.02 -10.95
CA ARG A 73 -8.58 6.02 -11.91
C ARG A 73 -9.95 5.50 -11.52
#